data_AF-A0A2H6HWW6-F1
#
_entry.id   AF-A0A2H6HWW6-F1
#
_cell.length_a   1.000
_cell.length_b   1.000
_cell.length_c   1.000
_cell.angle_alpha   90.00
_cell.angle_beta   90.00
_cell.angle_gamma   90.00
#
_symmetry.space_group_name_H-M   'P 1'
#
loop_
_entity.id
_entity.type
_entity.pdbx_description
1 polymer ?
#
loop_
_entity_poly.entity_id
_entity_poly.type
_entity_poly.pdbx_seq_one_letter_code
_entity_poly.pdbx_strand_id
1 'polypeptide(L)' 'MPEVFLKAIAVTRNLGNDVVNFTTANFDMIQHYRPTVNVVQRPVMPGGKGYAITGHHEIMIPLLAACILEYATEVSS' A
#
# COMPACT_ATOMS: atom_id res chain seq x y z
N MET A 1 3.18 -14.22 -2.81
CA MET A 1 3.02 -13.25 -3.92
C MET A 1 3.35 -11.78 -3.58
N PRO A 2 4.04 -11.41 -2.49
CA PRO A 2 4.72 -10.10 -2.40
C PRO A 2 5.99 -9.98 -3.26
N GLU A 3 6.55 -11.10 -3.72
CA GLU A 3 7.85 -11.16 -4.40
C GLU A 3 7.82 -10.54 -5.81
N VAL A 4 6.68 -10.59 -6.51
CA VAL A 4 6.50 -9.91 -7.82
C VAL A 4 6.48 -8.40 -7.64
N PHE A 5 5.82 -7.90 -6.59
CA PHE A 5 5.75 -6.48 -6.28
C PHE A 5 7.15 -5.88 -6.01
N LEU A 6 7.95 -6.54 -5.18
CA LEU A 6 9.33 -6.11 -4.94
C LEU A 6 10.19 -6.13 -6.20
N LYS A 7 10.04 -7.13 -7.06
CA LYS A 7 10.75 -7.19 -8.34
C LYS A 7 10.35 -6.05 -9.27
N ALA A 8 9.06 -5.70 -9.33
CA ALA A 8 8.60 -4.58 -10.12
C ALA A 8 9.22 -3.26 -9.64
N ILE A 9 9.20 -3.00 -8.32
CA ILE A 9 9.85 -1.81 -7.75
C ILE A 9 11.35 -1.79 -8.07
N ALA A 10 12.03 -2.92 -7.90
CA ALA A 10 13.45 -3.02 -8.18
C ALA A 10 13.77 -2.73 -9.66
N VAL A 11 12.99 -3.29 -10.60
CA VAL A 11 13.14 -3.03 -12.04
C VAL A 11 12.92 -1.55 -12.34
N THR A 12 11.84 -0.93 -11.83
CA THR A 12 11.53 0.47 -12.12
C THR A 12 12.63 1.41 -11.62
N ARG A 13 13.19 1.16 -10.42
CA ARG A 13 14.33 1.91 -9.86
C ARG A 13 15.60 1.69 -10.67
N ASN A 14 15.89 0.46 -11.08
CA ASN A 14 17.07 0.13 -11.87
C ASN A 14 17.03 0.77 -13.28
N LEU A 15 15.84 1.06 -13.80
CA LEU A 15 15.64 1.81 -15.05
C LEU A 15 15.85 3.32 -14.90
N GLY A 16 16.25 3.81 -13.71
CA GLY A 16 16.55 5.22 -13.45
C GLY A 16 15.36 6.06 -13.03
N ASN A 17 14.20 5.47 -12.78
CA ASN A 17 13.04 6.20 -12.25
C ASN A 17 13.16 6.36 -10.74
N ASP A 18 12.81 7.55 -10.25
CA ASP A 18 12.81 7.82 -8.82
C ASP A 18 11.51 7.33 -8.16
N VAL A 19 11.50 6.05 -7.75
CA VAL A 19 10.36 5.44 -7.05
C VAL A 19 10.57 5.52 -5.54
N VAL A 20 10.32 6.71 -4.98
CA VAL A 20 10.40 7.02 -3.54
C VAL A 20 9.17 7.83 -3.10
N ASN A 21 8.98 7.97 -1.78
CA ASN A 21 7.93 8.80 -1.18
C ASN A 21 6.49 8.43 -1.58
N PHE A 22 6.25 7.13 -1.77
CA PHE A 22 4.92 6.60 -2.09
C PHE A 22 4.31 5.85 -0.90
N THR A 23 3.01 5.64 -0.98
CA THR A 23 2.23 4.94 0.05
C THR A 23 1.99 3.51 -0.37
N THR A 24 2.16 2.58 0.56
CA THR A 24 1.78 1.18 0.43
C THR A 24 0.79 0.81 1.52
N ALA A 25 -0.17 -0.04 1.22
CA ALA A 25 -1.13 -0.54 2.20
C ALA A 25 -1.33 -2.05 2.03
N ASN A 26 -1.34 -2.78 3.14
CA ASN A 26 -1.74 -4.18 3.21
C ASN A 26 -3.13 -4.30 3.86
N PHE A 27 -4.04 -5.05 3.24
CA PHE A 27 -5.43 -5.25 3.68
C PHE A 27 -5.74 -6.72 4.01
N ASP A 28 -4.73 -7.47 4.47
CA ASP A 28 -4.93 -8.86 4.85
C ASP A 28 -5.81 -8.98 6.10
N MET A 29 -6.69 -9.99 6.11
CA MET A 29 -7.52 -10.30 7.28
C MET A 29 -6.72 -10.77 8.49
N ILE A 30 -5.54 -11.36 8.25
CA ILE A 30 -4.59 -11.80 9.27
C ILE A 30 -3.23 -11.23 8.90
N GLN A 31 -2.51 -10.69 9.89
CA GLN A 31 -1.16 -10.17 9.64
C GLN A 31 -0.19 -11.32 9.35
N HIS A 32 0.48 -11.22 8.21
CA HIS A 32 1.48 -12.17 7.76
C HIS A 32 2.83 -11.48 7.60
N TYR A 33 3.90 -12.14 8.07
CA TYR A 33 5.24 -11.54 8.06
C TYR A 33 5.69 -11.12 6.65
N ARG A 34 5.36 -11.88 5.60
CA ARG A 34 5.82 -11.57 4.23
C ARG A 34 5.18 -10.29 3.70
N PRO A 35 3.85 -10.11 3.69
CA PRO A 35 3.22 -8.83 3.37
C PRO A 35 3.71 -7.67 4.24
N THR A 36 3.83 -7.87 5.56
CA THR A 36 4.35 -6.82 6.46
C THR A 36 5.74 -6.35 6.03
N VAL A 37 6.66 -7.27 5.76
CA VAL A 37 8.02 -6.89 5.37
C VAL A 37 8.09 -6.40 3.92
N ASN A 38 7.48 -7.11 2.98
CA ASN A 38 7.68 -6.91 1.55
C ASN A 38 6.75 -5.86 0.92
N VAL A 39 5.65 -5.52 1.57
CA VAL A 39 4.70 -4.50 1.11
C VAL A 39 4.74 -3.28 2.01
N VAL A 40 4.69 -3.48 3.33
CA VAL A 40 4.53 -2.36 4.28
C VAL A 40 5.85 -1.70 4.65
N GLN A 41 6.95 -2.46 4.78
CA GLN A 41 8.23 -1.93 5.29
C GLN A 41 9.26 -1.66 4.19
N ARG A 42 9.69 -2.69 3.45
CA ARG A 42 10.81 -2.60 2.48
C ARG A 42 10.63 -1.57 1.36
N PRO A 43 9.45 -1.46 0.73
CA PRO A 43 9.24 -0.54 -0.40
C PRO A 43 9.45 0.93 -0.03
N VAL A 44 9.04 1.30 1.18
CA VAL A 44 8.99 2.68 1.68
C VAL A 44 10.20 3.07 2.54
N MET A 45 11.16 2.17 2.77
CA MET A 45 12.41 2.48 3.48
C MET A 45 13.18 3.68 2.90
N PRO A 46 13.27 3.87 1.57
CA PRO A 46 13.89 5.06 0.98
C PRO A 46 13.07 6.35 1.16
N GLY A 47 11.86 6.27 1.71
CA GLY A 47 10.90 7.36 1.86
C GLY A 47 9.48 6.91 1.51
N GLY A 48 8.49 7.39 2.26
CA GLY A 48 7.07 7.04 2.07
C GLY A 48 6.39 6.54 3.35
N LYS A 49 5.20 5.94 3.21
CA LYS A 49 4.43 5.41 4.34
C LYS A 49 3.86 4.03 4.04
N GLY A 50 4.04 3.12 4.99
CA GLY A 50 3.47 1.79 4.96
C GLY A 50 2.32 1.66 5.95
N TYR A 51 1.18 1.18 5.50
CA TYR A 51 0.02 0.90 6.32
C TYR A 51 -0.31 -0.59 6.34
N ALA A 52 -0.62 -1.11 7.52
CA ALA A 52 -1.12 -2.45 7.70
C ALA A 52 -2.51 -2.35 8.33
N ILE A 53 -3.53 -2.74 7.58
CA ILE A 53 -4.93 -2.61 7.97
C ILE A 53 -5.53 -4.02 8.01
N THR A 54 -5.87 -4.48 9.21
CA THR A 54 -6.31 -5.86 9.45
C THR A 54 -7.83 -5.91 9.59
N GLY A 55 -8.49 -6.75 8.82
CA GLY A 55 -9.94 -6.97 8.95
C GLY A 55 -10.51 -7.78 7.79
N HIS A 56 -11.79 -8.14 7.88
CA HIS A 56 -12.48 -8.81 6.77
C HIS A 56 -12.49 -7.89 5.54
N HIS A 57 -11.91 -8.35 4.43
CA HIS A 57 -11.77 -7.53 3.22
C HIS A 57 -13.12 -7.12 2.63
N GLU A 58 -14.16 -7.93 2.84
CA GLU A 58 -15.54 -7.62 2.43
C GLU A 58 -16.12 -6.38 3.13
N ILE A 59 -15.59 -6.02 4.30
CA ILE A 59 -15.96 -4.80 5.03
C ILE A 59 -14.95 -3.69 4.74
N MET A 60 -13.66 -4.03 4.82
CA MET A 60 -12.58 -3.04 4.72
C MET A 60 -12.52 -2.34 3.35
N ILE A 61 -12.74 -3.07 2.26
CA ILE A 61 -12.66 -2.50 0.91
C ILE A 61 -13.83 -1.56 0.63
N PRO A 62 -15.11 -1.91 0.91
CA PRO A 62 -16.21 -0.97 0.80
C PRO A 62 -16.06 0.26 1.71
N LEU A 63 -15.55 0.09 2.94
CA LEU A 63 -15.30 1.23 3.83
C LEU A 63 -14.23 2.17 3.27
N LEU A 64 -13.12 1.63 2.75
CA LEU A 64 -12.10 2.45 2.09
C LEU A 64 -12.69 3.23 0.91
N ALA A 65 -13.51 2.58 0.08
CA ALA A 65 -14.16 3.22 -1.05
C ALA A 65 -15.10 4.35 -0.59
N ALA A 66 -15.91 4.10 0.45
CA ALA A 66 -16.80 5.11 1.02
C ALA A 66 -16.02 6.31 1.58
N CYS A 67 -14.96 6.08 2.36
CA CYS A 67 -14.11 7.16 2.88
C CYS A 67 -13.46 7.99 1.78
N ILE A 68 -13.01 7.35 0.68
CA ILE A 68 -12.44 8.07 -0.47
C ILE A 68 -13.51 8.97 -1.13
N LEU A 69 -14.73 8.45 -1.30
CA LEU A 69 -15.83 9.20 -1.90
C LEU A 69 -16.26 10.41 -1.05
N GLU A 70 -16.37 10.20 0.26
CA GLU A 70 -16.68 11.26 1.22
C GLU A 70 -15.59 12.34 1.21
N TYR A 71 -14.33 11.94 1.37
CA TYR A 71 -13.19 12.87 1.34
C TYR A 71 -13.12 13.65 0.03
N ALA A 72 -13.33 13.01 -1.12
CA ALA A 72 -13.33 13.68 -2.42
C ALA A 72 -14.46 14.71 -2.56
N THR A 73 -15.63 14.44 -1.95
CA THR A 73 -16.78 15.35 -1.95
C THR A 73 -16.51 16.57 -1.06
N GLU A 74 -15.93 16.35 0.14
CA GLU A 74 -15.57 17.42 1.07
C GLU A 74 -14.50 18.36 0.52
N VAL A 75 -13.46 17.82 -0.16
CA VAL A 75 -12.39 18.64 -0.75
C VAL A 75 -12.87 19.45 -1.97
N SER A 76 -13.95 19.02 -2.61
CA SER A 76 -14.55 19.72 -3.76
C SER A 76 -15.53 20.83 -3.36
N SER A 77 -15.86 20.94 -2.08
CA SER A 77 -16.79 21.92 -1.50
C SER A 77 -16.04 23.07 -0.83
#